data_AF-A0A822F6F4-F1
#
_entry.id   AF-A0A822F6F4-F1
#
_cell.length_a   1.000
_cell.length_b   1.000
_cell.length_c   1.000
_cell.angle_alpha   90.00
_cell.angle_beta   90.00
_cell.angle_gamma   90.00
#
_symmetry.space_group_name_H-M   'P 1'
#
loop_
_entity.id
_entity.type
_entity.pdbx_description
1 polymer ?
#
loop_
_entity_poly.entity_id
_entity_poly.type
_entity_poly.pdbx_seq_one_letter_code
_entity_poly.pdbx_strand_id
1 'polypeptide(L)'
;PANILPSQLTIDVWDYIFFPEKSYPSSTTDIPRAILDHLRNEFQYWYPVDLRSSGKDLIPNHLTYSIYNHIAIWPNHSELWQRAFRA
;
A
#
# COMPACT_ATOMS: atom_id res chain seq x y z
N PRO A 1 -13.44 -4.10 -15.61
CA PRO A 1 -12.39 -3.17 -15.14
C PRO A 1 -13.01 -2.01 -14.35
N ALA A 2 -12.30 -1.45 -13.37
CA ALA A 2 -12.81 -0.39 -12.48
C ALA A 2 -12.99 0.98 -13.16
N ASN A 3 -12.59 1.12 -14.44
CA ASN A 3 -12.74 2.34 -15.27
C ASN A 3 -12.18 3.62 -14.61
N ILE A 4 -11.07 3.51 -13.88
CA ILE A 4 -10.35 4.64 -13.29
C ILE A 4 -9.28 5.11 -14.28
N LEU A 5 -9.27 6.41 -14.61
CA LEU A 5 -8.22 7.03 -15.40
C LEU A 5 -6.94 7.20 -14.57
N PRO A 6 -5.74 7.08 -15.17
CA PRO A 6 -4.48 7.29 -14.45
C PRO A 6 -4.40 8.64 -13.74
N SER A 7 -4.96 9.70 -14.33
CA SER A 7 -4.97 11.06 -13.75
C SER A 7 -5.88 11.20 -12.52
N GLN A 8 -6.82 10.28 -12.30
CA GLN A 8 -7.71 10.29 -11.13
C GLN A 8 -7.05 9.66 -9.89
N LEU A 9 -5.92 8.96 -10.05
CA LEU A 9 -5.17 8.34 -8.95
C LEU A 9 -4.28 9.38 -8.24
N THR A 10 -4.93 10.36 -7.62
CA THR A 10 -4.30 11.44 -6.85
C THR A 10 -3.77 10.94 -5.51
N ILE A 11 -3.02 11.79 -4.80
CA ILE A 11 -2.52 11.48 -3.45
C ILE A 11 -3.68 11.11 -2.51
N ASP A 12 -4.77 11.88 -2.50
CA ASP A 12 -5.92 11.62 -1.64
C ASP A 12 -6.57 10.25 -1.90
N VAL A 13 -6.59 9.81 -3.18
CA VAL A 13 -7.11 8.50 -3.55
C VAL A 13 -6.20 7.39 -3.05
N TRP A 14 -4.88 7.53 -3.20
CA TRP A 14 -3.92 6.56 -2.66
C TRP A 14 -3.92 6.52 -1.14
N ASP A 15 -3.98 7.67 -0.50
CA ASP A 15 -4.11 7.82 0.94
C ASP A 15 -5.33 7.06 1.46
N TYR A 16 -6.48 7.21 0.79
CA TYR A 16 -7.69 6.49 1.17
C TYR A 16 -7.55 4.96 1.08
N ILE A 17 -6.85 4.46 0.06
CA ILE A 17 -6.67 3.03 -0.20
C ILE A 17 -5.68 2.42 0.82
N PHE A 18 -4.56 3.09 1.09
CA PHE A 18 -3.42 2.51 1.81
C PHE A 18 -3.31 2.90 3.29
N PHE A 19 -4.03 3.94 3.74
CA PHE A 19 -3.98 4.40 5.13
C PHE A 19 -5.34 4.18 5.83
N PRO A 20 -5.42 3.26 6.81
CA PRO A 20 -6.67 2.92 7.50
C PRO A 20 -7.39 4.12 8.14
N GLU A 21 -6.66 5.15 8.54
CA GLU A 21 -7.17 6.35 9.18
C GLU A 21 -7.77 7.38 8.21
N LYS A 22 -7.50 7.25 6.90
CA LYS A 22 -7.96 8.21 5.90
C LYS A 22 -9.41 7.97 5.53
N SER A 23 -10.18 9.06 5.48
CA SER A 23 -11.57 9.07 5.05
C SER A 23 -11.69 9.23 3.53
N TYR A 24 -12.83 8.83 2.98
CA TYR A 24 -13.07 8.90 1.53
C TYR A 24 -13.02 10.37 1.05
N PRO A 25 -12.24 10.66 0.00
CA PRO A 25 -11.93 12.04 -0.39
C PRO A 25 -13.00 12.62 -1.31
N SER A 26 -14.22 12.78 -0.80
CA SER A 26 -15.40 13.20 -1.59
C SER A 26 -15.26 14.57 -2.27
N SER A 27 -14.32 15.41 -1.80
CA SER A 27 -14.08 16.73 -2.37
C SER A 27 -13.07 16.74 -3.52
N THR A 28 -12.27 15.69 -3.68
CA THR A 28 -11.14 15.67 -4.63
C THR A 28 -11.18 14.49 -5.60
N THR A 29 -12.10 13.54 -5.42
CA THR A 29 -12.32 12.43 -6.35
C THR A 29 -13.76 12.34 -6.82
N ASP A 30 -13.92 11.98 -8.09
CA ASP A 30 -15.16 11.59 -8.74
C ASP A 30 -15.30 10.06 -8.86
N ILE A 31 -14.29 9.28 -8.40
CA ILE A 31 -14.35 7.82 -8.39
C ILE A 31 -15.39 7.37 -7.35
N PRO A 32 -16.39 6.55 -7.72
CA PRO A 32 -17.39 6.07 -6.78
C PRO A 32 -16.78 5.39 -5.54
N ARG A 33 -17.26 5.77 -4.35
CA ARG A 33 -16.86 5.18 -3.06
C ARG A 33 -16.79 3.66 -3.08
N ALA A 34 -17.83 3.00 -3.61
CA ALA A 34 -17.87 1.53 -3.64
C ALA A 34 -16.67 0.90 -4.37
N ILE A 35 -16.12 1.59 -5.39
CA ILE A 35 -14.93 1.13 -6.11
C ILE A 35 -13.68 1.31 -5.24
N LEU A 36 -13.52 2.48 -4.60
CA LEU A 36 -12.37 2.71 -3.73
C LEU A 36 -12.39 1.84 -2.48
N ASP A 37 -13.57 1.57 -1.91
CA ASP A 37 -13.76 0.66 -0.79
C ASP A 37 -13.34 -0.76 -1.18
N HIS A 38 -13.70 -1.21 -2.39
CA HIS A 38 -13.26 -2.49 -2.91
C HIS A 38 -11.72 -2.57 -3.01
N LEU A 39 -11.06 -1.54 -3.57
CA LEU A 39 -9.59 -1.49 -3.67
C LEU A 39 -8.91 -1.48 -2.30
N ARG A 40 -9.47 -0.71 -1.36
CA ARG A 40 -9.00 -0.64 0.02
C ARG A 40 -9.14 -1.99 0.72
N ASN A 41 -10.27 -2.67 0.56
CA ASN A 41 -10.51 -3.98 1.14
C ASN A 41 -9.52 -5.02 0.61
N GLU A 42 -9.20 -5.00 -0.68
CA GLU A 42 -8.16 -5.87 -1.26
C GLU A 42 -6.81 -5.62 -0.59
N PHE A 43 -6.37 -4.36 -0.46
CA PHE A 43 -5.12 -4.06 0.25
C PHE A 43 -5.15 -4.53 1.70
N GLN A 44 -6.21 -4.18 2.45
CA GLN A 44 -6.34 -4.55 3.86
C GLN A 44 -6.42 -6.06 4.09
N TYR A 45 -6.91 -6.81 3.10
CA TYR A 45 -6.95 -8.27 3.17
C TYR A 45 -5.58 -8.89 2.88
N TRP A 46 -4.88 -8.42 1.84
CA TRP A 46 -3.65 -9.05 1.35
C TRP A 46 -2.38 -8.59 2.07
N TYR A 47 -2.34 -7.36 2.60
CA TYR A 47 -1.18 -6.89 3.35
C TYR A 47 -1.22 -7.39 4.80
N PRO A 48 -0.04 -7.60 5.44
CA PRO A 48 1.30 -7.28 4.94
C PRO A 48 1.89 -8.32 3.99
N VAL A 49 3.07 -8.01 3.42
CA VAL A 49 3.86 -9.00 2.69
C VAL A 49 4.34 -10.10 3.66
N ASP A 50 3.74 -11.27 3.59
CA ASP A 50 4.08 -12.43 4.42
C ASP A 50 5.52 -12.93 4.18
N LEU A 51 5.93 -13.01 2.91
CA LEU A 51 7.25 -13.48 2.51
C LEU A 51 7.76 -12.74 1.28
N ARG A 52 8.97 -12.17 1.38
CA ARG A 52 9.73 -11.63 0.23
C ARG A 52 10.98 -12.48 -0.03
N SER A 53 10.95 -13.28 -1.09
CA SER A 53 12.09 -14.12 -1.49
C SER A 53 12.95 -13.42 -2.56
N SER A 54 14.26 -13.49 -2.42
CA SER A 54 15.24 -12.90 -3.35
C SER A 54 16.58 -13.63 -3.25
N GLY A 55 17.57 -13.32 -4.10
CA GLY A 55 18.96 -13.71 -3.87
C GLY A 55 19.65 -12.85 -2.79
N LYS A 56 20.69 -13.41 -2.16
CA LYS A 56 21.53 -12.75 -1.13
C LYS A 56 22.19 -11.44 -1.57
N ASP A 57 22.37 -11.25 -2.87
CA ASP A 57 22.95 -10.06 -3.49
C ASP A 57 22.09 -8.80 -3.28
N LEU A 58 20.78 -8.95 -3.03
CA LEU A 58 19.87 -7.82 -2.78
C LEU A 58 19.76 -7.40 -1.30
N ILE A 59 20.37 -8.15 -0.37
CA ILE A 59 20.37 -7.81 1.06
C ILE A 59 20.90 -6.40 1.32
N PRO A 60 22.12 -6.02 0.86
CA PRO A 60 22.71 -4.72 1.21
C PRO A 60 22.06 -3.52 0.50
N ASN A 61 21.07 -3.75 -0.37
CA ASN A 61 20.41 -2.72 -1.14
C ASN A 61 18.87 -2.85 -1.04
N HIS A 62 18.22 -3.43 -2.04
CA HIS A 62 16.78 -3.47 -2.22
C HIS A 62 16.02 -4.04 -1.01
N LEU A 63 16.49 -5.12 -0.37
CA LEU A 63 15.78 -5.67 0.80
C LEU A 63 15.88 -4.72 1.99
N THR A 64 17.06 -4.13 2.22
CA THR A 64 17.25 -3.09 3.24
C THR A 64 16.37 -1.87 2.94
N TYR A 65 16.36 -1.36 1.70
CA TYR A 65 15.52 -0.22 1.31
C TYR A 65 14.04 -0.54 1.42
N SER A 66 13.64 -1.79 1.16
CA SER A 66 12.24 -2.21 1.30
C SER A 66 11.76 -2.07 2.74
N ILE A 67 12.59 -2.47 3.72
CA ILE A 67 12.31 -2.27 5.15
C ILE A 67 12.15 -0.77 5.46
N TYR A 68 13.15 0.05 5.07
CA TYR A 68 13.11 1.49 5.35
C TYR A 68 11.87 2.18 4.78
N ASN A 69 11.50 1.87 3.53
CA ASN A 69 10.34 2.49 2.89
C ASN A 69 9.02 2.06 3.56
N HIS A 70 8.85 0.78 3.93
CA HIS A 70 7.61 0.34 4.59
C HIS A 70 7.44 1.00 5.97
N ILE A 71 8.53 1.12 6.74
CA ILE A 71 8.49 1.82 8.03
C ILE A 71 8.21 3.33 7.83
N ALA A 72 8.78 3.96 6.80
CA ALA A 72 8.57 5.38 6.54
C ALA A 72 7.14 5.72 6.09
N ILE A 73 6.52 4.86 5.28
CA ILE A 73 5.13 5.05 4.80
C ILE A 73 4.12 4.72 5.92
N TRP A 74 4.37 3.67 6.70
CA TRP A 74 3.45 3.18 7.74
C TRP A 74 4.12 3.18 9.13
N PRO A 75 4.58 4.34 9.66
CA PRO A 75 5.41 4.40 10.86
C PRO A 75 4.69 3.92 12.13
N ASN A 76 3.36 4.07 12.16
CA ASN A 76 2.53 3.68 13.31
C ASN A 76 1.73 2.39 13.07
N HIS A 77 1.97 1.70 11.94
CA HIS A 77 1.22 0.52 11.51
C HIS A 77 2.19 -0.65 11.27
N SER A 78 2.77 -1.17 12.35
CA SER A 78 3.75 -2.26 12.26
C SER A 78 3.16 -3.56 11.72
N GLU A 79 1.83 -3.72 11.79
CA GLU A 79 1.09 -4.80 11.15
C GLU A 79 1.16 -4.78 9.62
N LEU A 80 1.50 -3.63 9.00
CA LEU A 80 1.69 -3.47 7.55
C LEU A 80 3.15 -3.64 7.12
N TRP A 81 4.08 -3.84 8.06
CA TRP A 81 5.49 -4.08 7.76
C TRP A 81 5.71 -5.52 7.27
N GLN A 82 6.81 -5.73 6.55
CA GLN A 82 7.15 -7.04 5.98
C GLN A 82 7.41 -8.07 7.08
N ARG A 83 6.78 -9.24 6.97
CA ARG A 83 6.85 -10.29 8.01
C ARG A 83 8.09 -11.16 7.90
N ALA A 84 8.50 -11.53 6.69
CA ALA A 84 9.65 -12.39 6.48
C ALA A 84 10.39 -12.12 5.16
N PHE A 85 11.69 -12.41 5.18
CA PHE A 85 12.55 -12.44 4.01
C PHE A 85 13.23 -13.79 3.89
N ARG A 86 13.43 -14.25 2.65
CA ARG A 86 14.26 -15.42 2.34
C ARG A 86 15.26 -15.07 1.25
N ALA A 87 16.53 -15.26 1.56
CA ALA A 87 17.67 -14.97 0.68
C ALA A 87 18.34 -16.26 0.17
#